data_AF-A0A7V9V2K3-F1
#
_entry.id   AF-A0A7V9V2K3-F1
#
_cell.length_a   1.000
_cell.length_b   1.000
_cell.length_c   1.000
_cell.angle_alpha   90.00
_cell.angle_beta   90.00
_cell.angle_gamma   90.00
#
_symmetry.space_group_name_H-M   'P 1'
#
loop_
_entity.id
_entity.type
_entity.pdbx_description
1 polymer ?
#
loop_
_entity_poly.entity_id
_entity_poly.type
_entity_poly.pdbx_seq_one_letter_code
_entity_poly.pdbx_strand_id
1 'polypeptide(L)'
;MRILVRSPGTKQRVAAVVLVLVLGFAIKLIAAEPEAIASQTREWRAVHEKEILHEFADLLAIPNIAADLPNIERNATAIKAMCEKRGLATQLLRIEGVPPIVVADLRVPGAQRTIAIYAHYDGQPVDVSRWKSDPWKPVVRDQGGNDMDWRAAESLDPEWRIYARSAGDD
;
A
#
# COMPACT_ATOMS: atom_id res chain seq x y z
N MET A 1 49.92 15.90 71.43
CA MET A 1 49.19 14.95 70.55
C MET A 1 48.17 15.73 69.75
N ARG A 2 48.46 16.02 68.47
CA ARG A 2 47.57 16.76 67.55
C ARG A 2 46.55 15.78 66.96
N ILE A 3 45.26 16.12 66.98
CA ILE A 3 44.34 15.76 65.88
C ILE A 3 43.41 16.94 65.61
N LEU A 4 43.43 17.35 64.34
CA LEU A 4 42.70 18.43 63.70
C LEU A 4 41.45 17.80 63.04
N VAL A 5 40.26 18.38 63.19
CA VAL A 5 39.10 18.03 62.34
C VAL A 5 38.62 19.30 61.64
N ARG A 6 38.85 19.36 60.33
CA ARG A 6 38.20 20.28 59.38
C ARG A 6 36.96 19.59 58.82
N SER A 7 35.87 20.33 58.65
CA SER A 7 34.76 19.97 57.77
C SER A 7 34.52 21.07 56.73
N PRO A 8 34.61 20.77 55.42
CA PRO A 8 33.95 21.50 54.34
C PRO A 8 32.80 20.64 53.78
N GLY A 9 31.71 21.11 53.17
CA GLY A 9 31.33 22.39 52.60
C GLY A 9 30.29 22.13 51.49
N THR A 10 29.14 22.80 51.58
CA THR A 10 28.36 23.44 50.49
C THR A 10 28.24 22.78 49.09
N LYS A 11 27.99 21.47 48.94
CA LYS A 11 27.80 20.82 47.61
C LYS A 11 26.47 20.09 47.40
N GLN A 12 25.34 20.57 47.94
CA GLN A 12 24.06 19.86 47.80
C GLN A 12 22.88 20.63 47.18
N ARG A 13 23.05 21.86 46.68
CA ARG A 13 21.91 22.64 46.16
C ARG A 13 21.86 22.87 44.65
N VAL A 14 22.79 22.33 43.85
CA VAL A 14 22.81 22.55 42.39
C VAL A 14 22.23 21.36 41.59
N ALA A 15 22.06 20.18 42.20
CA ALA A 15 21.66 18.98 41.47
C ALA A 15 20.15 18.90 41.11
N ALA A 16 19.29 19.68 41.77
CA ALA A 16 17.83 19.55 41.59
C ALA A 16 17.25 20.39 40.43
N VAL A 17 17.98 21.39 39.93
CA VAL A 17 17.47 22.29 38.86
C VAL A 17 17.80 21.76 37.46
N VAL A 18 18.80 20.89 37.32
CA VAL A 18 19.17 20.31 36.01
C VAL A 18 18.27 19.13 35.62
N LEU A 19 17.60 18.47 36.59
CA LEU A 19 16.75 17.31 36.31
C LEU A 19 15.41 17.68 35.63
N VAL A 20 14.98 18.94 35.73
CA VAL A 20 13.75 19.42 35.07
C VAL A 20 13.99 19.77 33.59
N LEU A 21 15.23 20.01 33.17
CA LEU A 21 15.55 20.35 31.78
C LEU A 21 15.73 19.13 30.86
N VAL A 22 15.87 17.92 31.42
CA VAL A 22 16.06 16.69 30.62
C VAL A 22 14.76 15.89 30.46
N LEU A 23 13.74 16.14 31.29
CA LEU A 23 12.39 15.56 31.10
C LEU A 23 11.51 16.34 30.10
N GLY A 24 12.09 17.32 29.41
CA GLY A 24 11.46 18.08 28.33
C GLY A 24 11.66 17.48 26.94
N PHE A 25 12.20 16.25 26.84
CA PHE A 25 12.13 15.48 25.59
C PHE A 25 10.70 14.94 25.44
N ALA A 26 9.78 15.87 25.19
CA ALA A 26 8.51 15.56 24.59
C ALA A 26 8.83 14.76 23.34
N ILE A 27 8.54 13.46 23.39
CA ILE A 27 8.33 12.66 22.19
C ILE A 27 7.11 13.32 21.54
N LYS A 28 7.36 14.38 20.78
CA LYS A 28 6.43 14.79 19.74
C LYS A 28 6.40 13.58 18.84
N LEU A 29 5.27 12.86 18.85
CA LEU A 29 4.85 12.11 17.67
C LEU A 29 4.79 13.16 16.57
N ILE A 30 5.90 13.36 15.85
CA ILE A 30 5.91 14.20 14.68
C ILE A 30 5.09 13.39 13.68
N ALA A 31 3.81 13.73 13.55
CA ALA A 31 3.06 13.35 12.37
C ALA A 31 3.93 13.79 11.18
N ALA A 32 4.41 12.83 10.39
CA ALA A 32 5.31 13.14 9.30
C ALA A 32 4.66 14.20 8.39
N GLU A 33 5.42 15.23 8.03
CA GLU A 33 4.95 16.28 7.13
C GLU A 33 4.45 15.65 5.82
N PRO A 34 3.33 16.11 5.24
CA PRO A 34 2.75 15.49 4.05
C PRO A 34 3.74 15.29 2.90
N GLU A 35 4.65 16.24 2.69
CA GLU A 35 5.68 16.14 1.65
C GLU A 35 6.70 15.03 1.95
N ALA A 36 7.09 14.87 3.21
CA ALA A 36 8.00 13.80 3.62
C ALA A 36 7.36 12.42 3.43
N ILE A 37 6.06 12.27 3.74
CA ILE A 37 5.31 11.02 3.48
C ILE A 37 5.25 10.74 1.97
N ALA A 38 4.95 11.77 1.18
CA ALA A 38 4.86 11.65 -0.27
C ALA A 38 6.22 11.24 -0.89
N SER A 39 7.34 11.83 -0.45
CA SER A 39 8.67 11.45 -0.91
C SER A 39 9.00 9.99 -0.56
N GLN A 40 8.81 9.61 0.70
CA GLN A 40 9.06 8.24 1.16
C GLN A 40 8.21 7.22 0.39
N THR A 41 6.95 7.56 0.08
CA THR A 41 6.06 6.70 -0.69
C THR A 41 6.53 6.57 -2.14
N ARG A 42 6.99 7.66 -2.77
CA ARG A 42 7.55 7.63 -4.14
C ARG A 42 8.83 6.79 -4.21
N GLU A 43 9.72 6.95 -3.24
CA GLU A 43 10.96 6.18 -3.13
C GLU A 43 10.68 4.69 -2.91
N TRP A 44 9.76 4.36 -2.00
CA TRP A 44 9.34 2.99 -1.76
C TRP A 44 8.72 2.37 -3.01
N ARG A 45 7.82 3.08 -3.69
CA ARG A 45 7.22 2.61 -4.94
C ARG A 45 8.30 2.30 -5.97
N ALA A 46 9.24 3.22 -6.22
CA ALA A 46 10.28 3.10 -7.24
C ALA A 46 11.10 1.80 -7.12
N VAL A 47 11.37 1.35 -5.89
CA VAL A 47 12.11 0.09 -5.67
C VAL A 47 11.24 -1.17 -5.70
N HIS A 48 9.91 -1.04 -5.64
CA HIS A 48 8.95 -2.16 -5.68
C HIS A 48 8.08 -2.19 -6.96
N GLU A 49 8.35 -1.36 -7.98
CA GLU A 49 7.44 -1.20 -9.13
C GLU A 49 7.16 -2.52 -9.87
N LYS A 50 8.16 -3.39 -10.00
CA LYS A 50 7.98 -4.70 -10.61
C LYS A 50 7.04 -5.60 -9.80
N GLU A 51 7.18 -5.61 -8.49
CA GLU A 51 6.32 -6.43 -7.61
C GLU A 51 4.87 -5.95 -7.67
N ILE A 52 4.67 -4.63 -7.68
CA ILE A 52 3.36 -4.01 -7.83
C ILE A 52 2.75 -4.39 -9.19
N LEU A 53 3.54 -4.25 -10.27
CA LEU A 53 3.07 -4.57 -11.62
C LEU A 53 2.80 -6.07 -11.80
N HIS A 54 3.57 -6.94 -11.14
CA HIS A 54 3.31 -8.38 -11.09
C HIS A 54 1.99 -8.71 -10.41
N GLU A 55 1.75 -8.20 -9.20
CA GLU A 55 0.50 -8.48 -8.50
C GLU A 55 -0.72 -7.91 -9.25
N PHE A 56 -0.58 -6.75 -9.89
CA PHE A 56 -1.62 -6.19 -10.74
C PHE A 56 -1.86 -7.03 -12.00
N ALA A 57 -0.80 -7.46 -12.69
CA ALA A 57 -0.93 -8.34 -13.85
C ALA A 57 -1.57 -9.69 -13.50
N ASP A 58 -1.26 -10.25 -12.33
CA ASP A 58 -1.87 -11.50 -11.87
C ASP A 58 -3.38 -11.31 -11.59
N LEU A 59 -3.79 -10.16 -11.03
CA LEU A 59 -5.20 -9.82 -10.87
C LEU A 59 -5.91 -9.65 -12.22
N LEU A 60 -5.33 -8.88 -13.14
CA LEU A 60 -5.86 -8.64 -14.49
C LEU A 60 -5.97 -9.92 -15.34
N ALA A 61 -5.21 -10.97 -14.98
CA ALA A 61 -5.28 -12.26 -15.66
C ALA A 61 -6.52 -13.09 -15.27
N ILE A 62 -7.31 -12.66 -14.29
CA ILE A 62 -8.55 -13.31 -13.89
C ILE A 62 -9.72 -12.62 -14.63
N PRO A 63 -10.50 -13.33 -15.45
CA PRO A 63 -11.69 -12.75 -16.08
C PRO A 63 -12.64 -12.13 -15.05
N ASN A 64 -12.98 -10.85 -15.21
CA ASN A 64 -13.73 -10.11 -14.21
C ASN A 64 -15.10 -9.65 -14.73
N ILE A 65 -15.79 -10.47 -15.51
CA ILE A 65 -17.16 -10.16 -15.96
C ILE A 65 -18.12 -10.44 -14.81
N ALA A 66 -18.93 -9.47 -14.38
CA ALA A 66 -19.82 -9.61 -13.22
C ALA A 66 -20.78 -10.82 -13.30
N ALA A 67 -21.26 -11.15 -14.50
CA ALA A 67 -22.14 -12.29 -14.73
C ALA A 67 -21.43 -13.66 -14.70
N ASP A 68 -20.10 -13.68 -14.79
CA ASP A 68 -19.28 -14.88 -14.68
C ASP A 68 -18.95 -15.15 -13.19
N LEU A 69 -19.94 -15.71 -12.48
CA LEU A 69 -19.86 -15.92 -11.03
C LEU A 69 -18.62 -16.70 -10.57
N PRO A 70 -18.17 -17.78 -11.26
CA PRO A 70 -16.93 -18.45 -10.89
C PRO A 70 -15.69 -17.54 -10.92
N ASN A 71 -15.51 -16.74 -11.99
CA ASN A 71 -14.31 -15.90 -12.07
C ASN A 71 -14.43 -14.60 -11.26
N ILE A 72 -15.63 -14.07 -11.05
CA ILE A 72 -15.82 -12.90 -10.18
C ILE A 72 -15.56 -13.25 -8.70
N GLU A 73 -15.89 -14.48 -8.26
CA GLU A 73 -15.53 -14.97 -6.93
C GLU A 73 -14.01 -15.14 -6.78
N ARG A 74 -13.31 -15.58 -7.85
CA ARG A 74 -11.83 -15.65 -7.88
C ARG A 74 -11.21 -14.26 -7.76
N ASN A 75 -11.74 -13.26 -8.45
CA ASN A 75 -11.32 -11.86 -8.31
C ASN A 75 -11.48 -11.37 -6.87
N ALA A 76 -12.68 -11.51 -6.29
CA ALA A 76 -12.95 -11.08 -4.92
C ALA A 76 -12.03 -11.78 -3.90
N THR A 77 -11.76 -13.07 -4.11
CA THR A 77 -10.82 -13.84 -3.27
C THR A 77 -9.38 -13.36 -3.42
N ALA A 78 -8.93 -13.05 -4.63
CA ALA A 78 -7.60 -12.51 -4.88
C ALA A 78 -7.42 -11.13 -4.20
N ILE A 79 -8.39 -10.22 -4.36
CA ILE A 79 -8.37 -8.90 -3.72
C ILE A 79 -8.36 -9.04 -2.20
N LYS A 80 -9.19 -9.93 -1.64
CA LYS A 80 -9.15 -10.24 -0.20
C LYS A 80 -7.72 -10.62 0.25
N ALA A 81 -7.08 -11.54 -0.46
CA ALA A 81 -5.72 -11.97 -0.12
C ALA A 81 -4.70 -10.83 -0.25
N MET A 82 -4.83 -9.98 -1.27
CA MET A 82 -3.97 -8.79 -1.46
C MET A 82 -4.11 -7.79 -0.32
N CYS A 83 -5.33 -7.57 0.19
CA CYS A 83 -5.60 -6.72 1.36
C CYS A 83 -5.02 -7.34 2.64
N GLU A 84 -5.24 -8.63 2.89
CA GLU A 84 -4.74 -9.33 4.08
C GLU A 84 -3.22 -9.39 4.13
N LYS A 85 -2.55 -9.58 2.97
CA LYS A 85 -1.09 -9.51 2.83
C LYS A 85 -0.51 -8.19 3.34
N ARG A 86 -1.30 -7.11 3.32
CA ARG A 86 -0.93 -5.75 3.78
C ARG A 86 -1.42 -5.43 5.20
N GLY A 87 -1.97 -6.42 5.90
CA GLY A 87 -2.43 -6.28 7.28
C GLY A 87 -3.83 -5.68 7.43
N LEU A 88 -4.61 -5.62 6.35
CA LEU A 88 -6.01 -5.18 6.43
C LEU A 88 -6.89 -6.34 6.91
N ALA A 89 -7.75 -6.07 7.89
CA ALA A 89 -8.80 -7.00 8.28
C ALA A 89 -9.87 -7.01 7.19
N THR A 90 -10.00 -8.13 6.48
CA THR A 90 -10.79 -8.18 5.24
C THR A 90 -11.89 -9.24 5.30
N GLN A 91 -13.08 -8.86 4.84
CA GLN A 91 -14.24 -9.74 4.73
C GLN A 91 -14.85 -9.67 3.34
N LEU A 92 -15.51 -10.75 2.95
CA LEU A 92 -16.30 -10.84 1.73
C LEU A 92 -17.77 -10.92 2.11
N LEU A 93 -18.52 -9.87 1.82
CA LEU A 93 -19.96 -9.81 2.05
C LEU A 93 -20.67 -10.44 0.85
N ARG A 94 -21.58 -11.39 1.11
CA ARG A 94 -22.20 -12.20 0.05
C ARG A 94 -23.71 -12.11 0.06
N ILE A 95 -24.25 -12.12 -1.15
CA ILE A 95 -25.66 -12.36 -1.47
C ILE A 95 -25.65 -13.41 -2.59
N GLU A 96 -26.61 -14.33 -2.57
CA GLU A 96 -26.69 -15.39 -3.59
C GLU A 96 -26.87 -14.79 -5.00
N GLY A 97 -26.12 -15.32 -5.97
CA GLY A 97 -26.26 -14.96 -7.38
C GLY A 97 -25.66 -13.60 -7.78
N VAL A 98 -24.91 -12.92 -6.90
CA VAL A 98 -24.26 -11.63 -7.21
C VAL A 98 -22.78 -11.61 -6.80
N PRO A 99 -21.95 -10.75 -7.41
CA PRO A 99 -20.55 -10.57 -7.00
C PRO A 99 -20.42 -10.18 -5.51
N PRO A 100 -19.46 -10.75 -4.76
CA PRO A 100 -19.21 -10.35 -3.37
C PRO A 100 -18.75 -8.89 -3.25
N ILE A 101 -19.04 -8.25 -2.13
CA ILE A 101 -18.38 -6.98 -1.78
C ILE A 101 -17.15 -7.29 -0.94
N VAL A 102 -15.99 -6.77 -1.34
CA VAL A 102 -14.77 -6.80 -0.52
C VAL A 102 -14.78 -5.61 0.42
N VAL A 103 -14.73 -5.86 1.73
CA VAL A 103 -14.59 -4.81 2.75
C VAL A 103 -13.29 -5.06 3.50
N ALA A 104 -12.39 -4.08 3.46
CA ALA A 104 -11.08 -4.17 4.09
C ALA A 104 -10.83 -2.96 4.99
N ASP A 105 -10.52 -3.20 6.26
CA ASP A 105 -10.28 -2.17 7.27
C ASP A 105 -8.82 -2.17 7.73
N LEU A 106 -8.19 -1.00 7.74
CA LEU A 106 -6.94 -0.75 8.46
C LEU A 106 -7.23 0.12 9.69
N ARG A 107 -7.36 -0.49 10.86
CA ARG A 107 -7.63 0.25 12.11
C ARG A 107 -6.36 0.76 12.74
N VAL A 108 -6.26 2.09 12.88
CA VAL A 108 -5.14 2.76 13.54
C VAL A 108 -5.60 3.29 14.92
N PRO A 109 -5.03 2.80 16.04
CA PRO A 109 -5.39 3.28 17.37
C PRO A 109 -5.25 4.80 17.50
N GLY A 110 -6.29 5.46 18.03
CA GLY A 110 -6.30 6.91 18.23
C GLY A 110 -6.55 7.75 16.97
N ALA A 111 -6.82 7.12 15.82
CA ALA A 111 -7.20 7.84 14.60
C ALA A 111 -8.45 8.70 14.83
N GLN A 112 -8.37 9.97 14.41
CA GLN A 112 -9.44 10.96 14.56
C GLN A 112 -10.37 11.04 13.33
N ARG A 113 -9.98 10.38 12.23
CA ARG A 113 -10.68 10.41 10.94
C ARG A 113 -10.60 9.04 10.29
N THR A 114 -11.59 8.74 9.47
CA THR A 114 -11.63 7.55 8.61
C THR A 114 -11.76 8.01 7.16
N ILE A 115 -10.98 7.41 6.27
CA ILE A 115 -11.10 7.61 4.82
C ILE A 115 -11.69 6.32 4.25
N ALA A 116 -12.77 6.45 3.49
CA ALA A 116 -13.33 5.36 2.71
C ALA A 116 -12.87 5.50 1.25
N ILE A 117 -12.32 4.43 0.70
CA ILE A 117 -11.97 4.31 -0.71
C ILE A 117 -12.96 3.31 -1.32
N TYR A 118 -13.59 3.69 -2.41
CA TYR A 118 -14.48 2.85 -3.19
C TYR A 118 -13.86 2.60 -4.55
N ALA A 119 -13.91 1.34 -4.98
CA ALA A 119 -13.48 0.84 -6.27
C ALA A 119 -14.43 -0.28 -6.69
N HIS A 120 -14.58 -0.51 -7.99
CA HIS A 120 -15.19 -1.74 -8.49
C HIS A 120 -14.10 -2.65 -9.05
N TYR A 121 -14.39 -3.93 -9.21
CA TYR A 121 -13.41 -4.90 -9.71
C TYR A 121 -13.95 -5.74 -10.87
N ASP A 122 -15.22 -5.55 -11.24
CA ASP A 122 -15.78 -6.08 -12.47
C ASP A 122 -15.44 -5.18 -13.67
N GLY A 123 -15.36 -5.80 -14.84
CA GLY A 123 -15.11 -5.15 -16.11
C GLY A 123 -16.31 -5.21 -17.05
N GLN A 124 -16.39 -4.24 -17.96
CA GLN A 124 -17.38 -4.27 -19.04
C GLN A 124 -17.20 -5.51 -19.93
N PRO A 125 -18.27 -5.97 -20.61
CA PRO A 125 -18.20 -7.07 -21.57
C PRO A 125 -17.09 -6.89 -22.62
N VAL A 126 -16.53 -8.02 -23.07
CA VAL A 126 -15.39 -8.04 -23.99
C VAL A 126 -15.76 -8.69 -25.32
N ASP A 127 -15.55 -7.96 -26.41
CA ASP A 127 -15.48 -8.52 -27.77
C ASP A 127 -14.03 -8.84 -28.10
N VAL A 128 -13.63 -10.09 -27.87
CA VAL A 128 -12.23 -10.56 -28.02
C VAL A 128 -11.68 -10.29 -29.44
N SER A 129 -12.54 -10.26 -30.46
CA SER A 129 -12.12 -10.03 -31.85
C SER A 129 -11.53 -8.64 -32.10
N ARG A 130 -11.82 -7.67 -31.23
CA ARG A 130 -11.32 -6.29 -31.32
C ARG A 130 -10.02 -6.06 -30.56
N TRP A 131 -9.51 -7.08 -29.87
CA TRP A 131 -8.29 -6.96 -29.08
C TRP A 131 -7.06 -7.41 -29.85
N LYS A 132 -5.97 -6.64 -29.75
CA LYS A 132 -4.66 -7.01 -30.32
C LYS A 132 -4.04 -8.23 -29.63
N SER A 133 -4.33 -8.40 -28.35
CA SER A 133 -3.87 -9.52 -27.50
C SER A 133 -5.04 -9.99 -26.64
N ASP A 134 -4.99 -11.22 -26.13
CA ASP A 134 -6.00 -11.73 -25.22
C ASP A 134 -6.25 -10.72 -24.06
N PRO A 135 -7.51 -10.30 -23.83
CA PRO A 135 -7.86 -9.29 -22.83
C PRO A 135 -7.50 -9.69 -21.40
N TRP A 136 -7.38 -10.99 -21.11
CA TRP A 136 -7.00 -11.52 -19.78
C TRP A 136 -5.57 -12.08 -19.78
N LYS A 137 -4.75 -11.71 -20.77
CA LYS A 137 -3.31 -11.93 -20.75
C LYS A 137 -2.60 -10.58 -20.80
N PRO A 138 -2.26 -9.98 -19.65
CA PRO A 138 -1.70 -8.64 -19.64
C PRO A 138 -0.38 -8.54 -20.41
N VAL A 139 -0.32 -7.55 -21.31
CA VAL A 139 0.85 -7.24 -22.14
C VAL A 139 1.26 -5.80 -21.88
N VAL A 140 2.56 -5.55 -21.73
CA VAL A 140 3.11 -4.20 -21.64
C VAL A 140 3.60 -3.77 -23.02
N ARG A 141 3.32 -2.54 -23.44
CA ARG A 141 3.80 -2.00 -24.72
C ARG A 141 4.40 -0.61 -24.57
N ASP A 142 5.33 -0.30 -25.45
CA ASP A 142 5.87 1.06 -25.64
C ASP A 142 4.86 1.97 -26.39
N GLN A 143 5.24 3.24 -26.59
CA GLN A 143 4.44 4.21 -27.35
C GLN A 143 4.25 3.81 -28.83
N GLY A 144 5.15 3.01 -29.40
CA GLY A 144 5.05 2.46 -30.76
C GLY A 144 4.10 1.26 -30.85
N GLY A 145 3.61 0.75 -29.73
CA GLY A 145 2.75 -0.42 -29.64
C GLY A 145 3.50 -1.75 -29.75
N ASN A 146 4.82 -1.76 -29.53
CA ASN A 146 5.63 -2.97 -29.49
C ASN A 146 5.51 -3.64 -28.12
N ASP A 147 5.40 -4.98 -28.10
CA ASP A 147 5.32 -5.74 -26.85
C ASP A 147 6.68 -5.75 -26.14
N MET A 148 6.68 -5.42 -24.84
CA MET A 148 7.86 -5.33 -24.00
C MET A 148 7.95 -6.51 -23.04
N ASP A 149 9.13 -7.12 -22.93
CA ASP A 149 9.42 -8.09 -21.87
C ASP A 149 9.78 -7.38 -20.56
N TRP A 150 8.76 -6.78 -19.95
CA TRP A 150 8.89 -6.03 -18.70
C TRP A 150 9.31 -6.91 -17.50
N ARG A 151 9.12 -8.24 -17.59
CA ARG A 151 9.52 -9.18 -16.52
C ARG A 151 11.03 -9.39 -16.52
N ALA A 152 11.66 -9.39 -17.69
CA ALA A 152 13.11 -9.49 -17.85
C ALA A 152 13.83 -8.13 -17.85
N ALA A 153 13.11 -7.02 -18.08
CA ALA A 153 13.68 -5.68 -18.10
C ALA A 153 14.38 -5.33 -16.78
N GLU A 154 15.48 -4.58 -16.83
CA GLU A 154 16.19 -4.11 -15.61
C GLU A 154 15.35 -3.07 -14.86
N SER A 155 14.79 -2.10 -15.58
CA SER A 155 13.90 -1.05 -15.10
C SER A 155 12.61 -0.99 -15.94
N LEU A 156 11.58 -0.36 -15.39
CA LEU A 156 10.34 -0.07 -16.11
C LEU A 156 10.41 1.34 -16.70
N ASP A 157 10.05 1.48 -17.97
CA ASP A 157 9.92 2.78 -18.63
C ASP A 157 8.54 3.39 -18.26
N PRO A 158 8.49 4.62 -17.72
CA PRO A 158 7.23 5.28 -17.36
C PRO A 158 6.30 5.53 -18.56
N GLU A 159 6.80 5.45 -19.79
CA GLU A 159 6.01 5.58 -21.02
C GLU A 159 5.43 4.26 -21.52
N TRP A 160 5.76 3.14 -20.87
CA TRP A 160 5.10 1.87 -21.14
C TRP A 160 3.68 1.85 -20.58
N ARG A 161 2.79 1.11 -21.25
CA ARG A 161 1.41 0.92 -20.83
C ARG A 161 1.09 -0.56 -20.75
N ILE A 162 0.38 -0.97 -19.70
CA ILE A 162 -0.18 -2.31 -19.58
C ILE A 162 -1.54 -2.36 -20.30
N TYR A 163 -1.75 -3.42 -21.06
CA TYR A 163 -2.96 -3.68 -21.84
C TYR A 163 -3.57 -4.99 -21.34
N ALA A 164 -4.73 -4.86 -20.72
CA ALA A 164 -5.64 -5.94 -20.32
C ALA A 164 -7.04 -5.34 -20.12
N ARG A 165 -8.08 -6.18 -20.06
CA ARG A 165 -9.41 -5.74 -19.62
C ARG A 165 -9.30 -5.16 -18.21
N SER A 166 -9.97 -4.02 -18.00
CA SER A 166 -10.03 -3.29 -16.73
C SER A 166 -8.72 -2.66 -16.24
N ALA A 167 -7.63 -2.69 -17.01
CA ALA A 167 -6.36 -2.08 -16.60
C ALA A 167 -6.40 -0.55 -16.36
N GLY A 168 -7.50 0.12 -16.74
CA GLY A 168 -7.74 1.53 -16.42
C GLY A 168 -9.21 1.84 -16.09
N ASP A 169 -9.98 0.82 -15.69
CA ASP A 169 -11.42 0.91 -15.37
C ASP A 169 -11.91 -0.43 -14.75
N ASP A 170 -11.74 -0.65 -13.44
CA ASP A 170 -10.95 0.08 -12.41
C ASP A 170 -9.85 -0.86 -11.89
#